data_AF-A0A7E6CF25-F1
#
_entry.id   AF-A0A7E6CF25-F1
#
_cell.length_a   1.000
_cell.length_b   1.000
_cell.length_c   1.000
_cell.angle_alpha   90.00
_cell.angle_beta   90.00
_cell.angle_gamma   90.00
#
_symmetry.space_group_name_H-M   'P 1'
#
loop_
_entity.id
_entity.type
_entity.pdbx_description
1 polymer ?
#
loop_
_entity_poly.entity_id
_entity_poly.type
_entity_poly.pdbx_seq_one_letter_code
_entity_poly.pdbx_strand_id
1 'polypeptide(L)'
;MMASLSCVVVALLLLAEVSRLGEGASNPGFVARITGEGLEYVHRYGMATLKEELSTISLPDLSGSFRAGWMGSVSYEFWSLRIQDFQLSDSSLSLDPGQGIEVSLFTDYVSVHGNWKVKKDFITLHGTFDVSVDDISISISLELGKDQSGRPTASVSYCSNSIGHVSIDLSGSLSWLLNLFHEIIGNSLKNIVKEKICEMVMQLAASHLKPHLRTLPVILEIDQVAFIDYRLVGAPQVTSQGLDVPFKVRGCGKRALELRPGRKPAPPPTCLSTCPPSPLHLPLHPHPGPGPTVGRAVLSTAGQNLKQGL
;
A
#
# COMPACT_ATOMS: atom_id res chain seq x y z
N MET A 1 7.31 -21.04 49.70
CA MET A 1 6.11 -20.33 49.21
C MET A 1 6.04 -20.52 47.70
N MET A 2 5.34 -21.55 47.24
CA MET A 2 5.12 -21.78 45.81
C MET A 2 3.87 -21.00 45.43
N ALA A 3 4.03 -19.88 44.70
CA ALA A 3 2.91 -19.27 44.03
C ALA A 3 2.31 -20.34 43.11
N SER A 4 1.04 -20.67 43.33
CA SER A 4 0.32 -21.65 42.52
C SER A 4 0.49 -21.30 41.05
N LEU A 5 0.91 -22.26 40.23
CA LEU A 5 1.12 -22.11 38.79
C LEU A 5 -0.09 -21.43 38.11
N SER A 6 -1.28 -21.63 38.66
CA SER A 6 -2.54 -21.00 38.28
C SER A 6 -2.50 -19.46 38.36
N CYS A 7 -1.88 -18.89 39.40
CA CYS A 7 -1.77 -17.44 39.56
C CYS A 7 -0.87 -16.81 38.50
N VAL A 8 0.18 -17.51 38.09
CA VAL A 8 1.10 -17.05 37.05
C VAL A 8 0.40 -17.06 35.69
N VAL A 9 -0.36 -18.11 35.39
CA VAL A 9 -1.13 -18.21 34.13
C VAL A 9 -2.22 -17.14 34.06
N VAL A 10 -2.95 -16.90 35.15
CA VAL A 10 -3.98 -15.85 35.20
C VAL A 10 -3.35 -14.47 35.07
N ALA A 11 -2.21 -14.20 35.72
CA ALA A 11 -1.50 -12.94 35.58
C ALA A 11 -0.99 -12.72 34.14
N LEU A 12 -0.48 -13.76 33.48
CA LEU A 12 -0.04 -13.68 32.08
C LEU A 12 -1.20 -13.46 31.11
N LEU A 13 -2.36 -14.10 31.34
CA LEU A 13 -3.58 -13.87 30.54
C LEU A 13 -4.12 -12.45 30.73
N LEU A 14 -4.11 -11.92 31.95
CA LEU A 14 -4.51 -10.54 32.23
C LEU A 14 -3.52 -9.52 31.63
N LEU A 15 -2.22 -9.81 31.63
CA LEU A 15 -1.21 -8.97 30.98
C LEU A 15 -1.30 -9.01 29.45
N ALA A 16 -1.73 -10.13 28.86
CA ALA A 16 -1.98 -10.26 27.43
C ALA A 16 -3.18 -9.39 26.98
N GLU A 17 -4.24 -9.30 27.80
CA GLU A 17 -5.37 -8.40 27.56
C GLU A 17 -5.00 -6.92 27.76
N VAL A 18 -4.15 -6.59 28.73
CA VAL A 18 -3.67 -5.20 28.93
C VAL A 18 -2.73 -4.76 27.80
N SER A 19 -2.03 -5.68 27.15
CA SER A 19 -1.21 -5.40 25.96
C SER A 19 -2.04 -5.06 24.72
N ARG A 20 -3.37 -5.28 24.77
CA ARG A 20 -4.34 -4.91 23.72
C ARG A 20 -5.07 -3.60 24.00
N LEU A 21 -4.83 -2.94 25.13
CA LEU A 21 -5.28 -1.57 25.32
C LEU A 21 -4.48 -0.65 24.39
N GLY A 22 -5.20 -0.15 23.38
CA GLY A 22 -4.68 0.78 22.38
C GLY A 22 -3.83 1.88 23.00
N GLU A 23 -2.73 2.17 22.31
CA GLU A 23 -1.77 3.23 22.59
C GLU A 23 -2.53 4.50 23.02
N GLY A 24 -2.38 4.88 24.30
CA GLY A 24 -3.17 5.95 24.92
C GLY A 24 -3.18 7.20 24.05
N ALA A 25 -4.34 7.48 23.46
CA ALA A 25 -4.52 8.60 22.55
C ALA A 25 -4.31 9.89 23.34
N SER A 26 -3.13 10.48 23.22
CA SER A 26 -2.95 11.90 23.52
C SER A 26 -3.95 12.67 22.67
N ASN A 27 -4.77 13.55 23.26
CA ASN A 27 -5.76 14.32 22.51
C ASN A 27 -5.10 15.01 21.30
N PRO A 28 -5.54 14.74 20.06
CA PRO A 28 -4.94 15.34 18.87
C PRO A 28 -5.16 16.85 18.88
N GLY A 29 -4.21 17.59 18.30
CA GLY A 29 -4.36 19.04 18.12
C GLY A 29 -5.31 19.37 16.97
N PHE A 30 -5.26 18.59 15.88
CA PHE A 30 -6.31 18.52 14.86
C PHE A 30 -6.35 17.12 14.25
N VAL A 31 -7.43 16.84 13.54
CA VAL A 31 -7.60 15.61 12.76
C VAL A 31 -7.79 16.02 11.30
N ALA A 32 -6.93 15.51 10.41
CA ALA A 32 -7.15 15.64 8.98
C ALA A 32 -8.02 14.46 8.52
N ARG A 33 -9.06 14.74 7.73
CA ARG A 33 -9.92 13.70 7.15
C ARG A 33 -9.73 13.64 5.65
N ILE A 34 -9.41 12.46 5.14
CA ILE A 34 -9.49 12.14 3.72
C ILE A 34 -10.87 11.51 3.48
N THR A 35 -11.72 12.18 2.72
CA THR A 35 -13.08 11.71 2.40
C THR A 35 -13.04 10.54 1.41
N GLY A 36 -14.19 9.88 1.21
CA GLY A 36 -14.34 8.88 0.15
C GLY A 36 -13.91 9.40 -1.23
N GLU A 37 -14.29 10.62 -1.60
CA GLU A 37 -13.85 11.27 -2.86
C GLU A 37 -12.32 11.45 -2.92
N GLY A 38 -11.70 11.82 -1.80
CA GLY A 38 -10.24 11.94 -1.72
C GLY A 38 -9.54 10.59 -1.87
N LEU A 39 -10.11 9.53 -1.28
CA LEU A 39 -9.61 8.17 -1.43
C LEU A 39 -9.83 7.64 -2.85
N GLU A 40 -10.91 8.03 -3.52
CA GLU A 40 -11.16 7.68 -4.92
C GLU A 40 -10.12 8.33 -5.85
N TYR A 41 -9.71 9.57 -5.57
CA TYR A 41 -8.59 10.19 -6.29
C TYR A 41 -7.29 9.40 -6.11
N VAL A 42 -6.96 9.04 -4.86
CA VAL A 42 -5.78 8.21 -4.55
C VAL A 42 -5.87 6.85 -5.24
N HIS A 43 -7.06 6.24 -5.26
CA HIS A 43 -7.31 4.97 -5.93
C HIS A 43 -7.02 5.06 -7.43
N ARG A 44 -7.57 6.06 -8.13
CA ARG A 44 -7.32 6.25 -9.58
C ARG A 44 -5.82 6.45 -9.89
N TYR A 45 -5.14 7.28 -9.10
CA TYR A 45 -3.70 7.49 -9.24
C TYR A 45 -2.90 6.21 -8.98
N GLY A 46 -3.27 5.46 -7.93
CA GLY A 46 -2.67 4.18 -7.59
C GLY A 46 -2.86 3.14 -8.69
N MET A 47 -4.04 3.09 -9.30
CA MET A 47 -4.33 2.16 -10.40
C MET A 47 -3.56 2.48 -11.68
N ALA A 48 -3.39 3.77 -12.01
CA ALA A 48 -2.55 4.17 -13.14
C ALA A 48 -1.09 3.75 -12.93
N THR A 49 -0.56 3.96 -11.71
CA THR A 49 0.81 3.57 -11.35
C THR A 49 0.96 2.04 -11.39
N LEU A 50 -0.01 1.31 -10.85
CA LEU A 50 -0.02 -0.15 -10.85
C LEU A 50 -0.02 -0.70 -12.28
N LYS A 51 -0.81 -0.12 -13.18
CA LYS A 51 -0.87 -0.54 -14.59
C LYS A 51 0.46 -0.33 -15.32
N GLU A 52 1.10 0.82 -15.12
CA GLU A 52 2.39 1.13 -15.73
C GLU A 52 3.45 0.12 -15.26
N GLU A 53 3.54 -0.12 -13.96
CA GLU A 53 4.50 -1.06 -13.39
C GLU A 53 4.24 -2.49 -13.85
N LEU A 54 2.96 -2.93 -13.88
CA LEU A 54 2.54 -4.25 -14.36
C LEU A 54 3.02 -4.56 -15.79
N SER A 55 3.10 -3.55 -16.64
CA SER A 55 3.55 -3.69 -18.04
C SER A 55 5.06 -3.98 -18.18
N THR A 56 5.84 -3.75 -17.12
CA THR A 56 7.30 -3.89 -17.17
C THR A 56 7.80 -5.24 -16.63
N ILE A 57 6.91 -6.11 -16.15
CA ILE A 57 7.30 -7.36 -15.50
C ILE A 57 7.73 -8.44 -16.49
N SER A 58 8.87 -9.04 -16.15
CA SER A 58 9.30 -10.33 -16.65
C SER A 58 8.83 -11.46 -15.73
N LEU A 59 8.15 -12.45 -16.29
CA LEU A 59 7.80 -13.68 -15.58
C LEU A 59 8.99 -14.66 -15.61
N PRO A 60 9.16 -15.51 -14.58
CA PRO A 60 10.28 -16.46 -14.52
C PRO A 60 10.19 -17.53 -15.62
N ASP A 61 11.36 -17.98 -16.10
CA ASP A 61 11.45 -19.06 -17.08
C ASP A 61 11.03 -20.41 -16.45
N LEU A 62 10.39 -21.26 -17.26
CA LEU A 62 9.91 -22.58 -16.85
C LEU A 62 10.71 -23.66 -17.58
N SER A 63 11.21 -24.67 -16.88
CA SER A 63 11.89 -25.79 -17.51
C SER A 63 11.68 -27.09 -16.75
N GLY A 64 11.76 -28.22 -17.45
CA GLY A 64 11.61 -29.53 -16.84
C GLY A 64 11.52 -30.67 -17.84
N SER A 65 11.02 -31.81 -17.38
CA SER A 65 10.77 -33.00 -18.22
C SER A 65 9.34 -33.49 -18.06
N PHE A 66 8.74 -33.95 -19.15
CA PHE A 66 7.38 -34.46 -19.21
C PHE A 66 7.32 -35.82 -19.88
N ARG A 67 6.45 -36.71 -19.39
CA ARG A 67 6.24 -38.02 -20.01
C ARG A 67 5.06 -37.98 -20.96
N ALA A 68 5.34 -37.75 -22.24
CA ALA A 68 4.32 -37.72 -23.29
C ALA A 68 4.04 -39.13 -23.82
N GLY A 69 3.26 -39.94 -23.10
CA GLY A 69 2.73 -41.23 -23.57
C GLY A 69 3.68 -42.04 -24.48
N TRP A 70 3.31 -42.19 -25.76
CA TRP A 70 4.08 -42.91 -26.79
C TRP A 70 5.47 -42.34 -27.10
N MET A 71 5.71 -41.07 -26.76
CA MET A 71 6.99 -40.38 -26.91
C MET A 71 7.91 -40.50 -25.69
N GLY A 72 7.50 -41.08 -24.57
CA GLY A 72 8.38 -41.17 -23.40
C GLY A 72 8.75 -39.79 -22.83
N SER A 73 9.96 -39.66 -22.27
CA SER A 73 10.39 -38.42 -21.60
C SER A 73 10.83 -37.36 -22.62
N VAL A 74 10.21 -36.19 -22.57
CA VAL A 74 10.58 -34.99 -23.35
C VAL A 74 11.03 -33.89 -22.41
N SER A 75 12.11 -33.18 -22.74
CA SER A 75 12.53 -32.00 -21.97
C SER A 75 11.89 -30.75 -22.56
N TYR A 76 11.41 -29.84 -21.73
CA TYR A 76 10.81 -28.59 -22.16
C TYR A 76 11.48 -27.39 -21.50
N GLU A 77 11.50 -26.27 -22.21
CA GLU A 77 11.96 -24.97 -21.75
C GLU A 77 10.97 -23.92 -22.28
N PHE A 78 10.54 -23.00 -21.42
CA PHE A 78 9.78 -21.79 -21.75
C PHE A 78 10.54 -20.59 -21.20
N TRP A 79 10.80 -19.59 -22.04
CA TRP A 79 11.61 -18.45 -21.64
C TRP A 79 11.14 -17.14 -22.25
N SER A 80 11.65 -16.04 -21.66
CA SER A 80 11.30 -14.68 -22.07
C SER A 80 9.80 -14.41 -22.01
N LEU A 81 9.18 -14.88 -20.93
CA LEU A 81 7.76 -14.71 -20.66
C LEU A 81 7.48 -13.24 -20.31
N ARG A 82 6.59 -12.60 -21.07
CA ARG A 82 6.23 -11.18 -20.92
C ARG A 82 4.73 -11.00 -20.95
N ILE A 83 4.22 -10.15 -20.07
CA ILE A 83 2.83 -9.70 -20.13
C ILE A 83 2.72 -8.72 -21.31
N GLN A 84 1.91 -9.06 -22.31
CA GLN A 84 1.65 -8.19 -23.46
C GLN A 84 0.47 -7.26 -23.21
N ASP A 85 -0.59 -7.79 -22.61
CA ASP A 85 -1.82 -7.05 -22.36
C ASP A 85 -2.35 -7.38 -20.96
N PHE A 86 -2.77 -6.32 -20.28
CA PHE A 86 -3.34 -6.35 -18.94
C PHE A 86 -4.43 -5.28 -18.86
N GLN A 87 -5.69 -5.72 -18.85
CA GLN A 87 -6.83 -4.83 -18.84
C GLN A 87 -7.62 -4.96 -17.53
N LEU A 88 -7.40 -4.01 -16.61
CA LEU A 88 -8.27 -3.85 -15.44
C LEU A 88 -9.68 -3.46 -15.90
N SER A 89 -10.62 -4.35 -15.68
CA SER A 89 -12.04 -4.15 -16.01
C SER A 89 -12.75 -3.42 -14.89
N ASP A 90 -12.45 -3.81 -13.64
CA ASP A 90 -13.04 -3.21 -12.46
C ASP A 90 -11.98 -3.07 -11.34
N SER A 91 -12.13 -2.02 -10.55
CA SER A 91 -11.31 -1.77 -9.37
C SER A 91 -12.16 -1.02 -8.35
N SER A 92 -12.14 -1.48 -7.10
CA SER A 92 -12.88 -0.86 -6.01
C SER A 92 -12.01 -0.68 -4.78
N LEU A 93 -12.27 0.40 -4.05
CA LEU A 93 -11.66 0.70 -2.77
C LEU A 93 -12.76 0.78 -1.71
N SER A 94 -12.64 -0.04 -0.68
CA SER A 94 -13.52 -0.07 0.47
C SER A 94 -12.76 0.30 1.75
N LEU A 95 -13.50 0.87 2.69
CA LEU A 95 -13.01 1.21 4.02
C LEU A 95 -13.55 0.18 5.01
N ASP A 96 -12.65 -0.49 5.73
CA ASP A 96 -13.00 -1.44 6.78
C ASP A 96 -12.64 -0.84 8.15
N PRO A 97 -13.62 -0.31 8.90
CA PRO A 97 -13.37 0.33 10.19
C PRO A 97 -12.66 -0.60 11.18
N GLY A 98 -11.45 -0.21 11.59
CA GLY A 98 -10.62 -0.96 12.53
C GLY A 98 -9.69 -1.99 11.91
N GLN A 99 -9.82 -2.31 10.62
CA GLN A 99 -8.92 -3.23 9.91
C GLN A 99 -8.03 -2.53 8.87
N GLY A 100 -8.56 -1.54 8.15
CA GLY A 100 -7.76 -0.78 7.17
C GLY A 100 -8.51 -0.43 5.89
N ILE A 101 -7.78 -0.39 4.78
CA ILE A 101 -8.32 -0.14 3.45
C ILE A 101 -8.25 -1.44 2.67
N GLU A 102 -9.34 -1.84 2.04
CA GLU A 102 -9.38 -2.98 1.14
C GLU A 102 -9.50 -2.50 -0.30
N VAL A 103 -8.74 -3.12 -1.18
CA VAL A 103 -8.71 -2.85 -2.62
C VAL A 103 -8.99 -4.16 -3.33
N SER A 104 -10.02 -4.18 -4.17
CA SER A 104 -10.35 -5.32 -5.00
C SER A 104 -10.21 -4.96 -6.46
N LEU A 105 -9.50 -5.80 -7.21
CA LEU A 105 -9.22 -5.62 -8.63
C LEU A 105 -9.77 -6.82 -9.39
N PHE A 106 -10.38 -6.54 -10.54
CA PHE A 106 -10.86 -7.55 -11.46
C PHE A 106 -10.36 -7.24 -12.87
N THR A 107 -9.86 -8.27 -13.55
CA THR A 107 -9.40 -8.19 -14.94
C THR A 107 -10.02 -9.34 -15.72
N ASP A 108 -10.52 -9.02 -16.92
CA ASP A 108 -11.19 -9.99 -17.79
C ASP A 108 -10.18 -11.02 -18.30
N TYR A 109 -9.03 -10.53 -18.78
CA TYR A 109 -7.95 -11.38 -19.26
C TYR A 109 -6.57 -10.75 -19.05
N VAL A 110 -5.54 -11.59 -19.02
CA VAL A 110 -4.12 -11.20 -19.06
C VAL A 110 -3.42 -12.02 -20.12
N SER A 111 -2.78 -11.35 -21.09
CA SER A 111 -2.07 -12.01 -22.17
C SER A 111 -0.57 -12.09 -21.86
N VAL A 112 -0.01 -13.29 -21.97
CA VAL A 112 1.40 -13.59 -21.78
C VAL A 112 1.97 -14.19 -23.05
N HIS A 113 3.04 -13.60 -23.56
CA HIS A 113 3.78 -14.12 -24.70
C HIS A 113 5.10 -14.71 -24.26
N GLY A 114 5.53 -15.76 -24.93
CA GLY A 114 6.80 -16.41 -24.63
C GLY A 114 7.33 -17.27 -25.76
N ASN A 115 8.54 -17.78 -25.53
CA ASN A 115 9.20 -18.73 -26.41
C ASN A 115 9.21 -20.11 -25.74
N TRP A 116 9.16 -21.15 -26.55
CA TRP A 116 9.20 -22.53 -26.06
C TRP A 116 10.15 -23.39 -26.88
N LYS A 117 10.68 -24.44 -26.23
CA LYS A 117 11.55 -25.45 -26.82
C LYS A 117 11.24 -26.79 -26.19
N VAL A 118 11.09 -27.81 -27.02
CA VAL A 118 10.96 -29.19 -26.58
C VAL A 118 12.04 -30.02 -27.25
N LYS A 119 12.78 -30.77 -26.44
CA LYS A 119 13.86 -31.66 -26.89
C LYS A 119 13.50 -33.11 -26.57
N LYS A 120 13.69 -33.99 -27.56
CA LYS A 120 13.63 -35.43 -27.39
C LYS A 120 14.66 -36.11 -28.28
N ASP A 121 15.58 -36.86 -27.68
CA ASP A 121 16.66 -37.56 -28.36
C ASP A 121 17.40 -36.64 -29.36
N PHE A 122 17.19 -36.81 -30.66
CA PHE A 122 17.79 -36.01 -31.73
C PHE A 122 16.87 -34.93 -32.32
N ILE A 123 15.63 -34.83 -31.86
CA ILE A 123 14.62 -33.89 -32.38
C ILE A 123 14.48 -32.72 -31.40
N THR A 124 14.60 -31.50 -31.92
CA THR A 124 14.33 -30.27 -31.17
C THR A 124 13.24 -29.48 -31.88
N LEU A 125 12.15 -29.21 -31.17
CA LEU A 125 11.08 -28.32 -31.60
C LEU A 125 11.19 -27.01 -30.84
N HIS A 126 10.82 -25.90 -31.48
CA HIS A 126 10.80 -24.59 -30.88
C HIS A 126 9.73 -23.73 -31.55
N GLY A 127 9.29 -22.69 -30.85
CA GLY A 127 8.33 -21.73 -31.38
C GLY A 127 7.99 -20.67 -30.34
N THR A 128 6.95 -19.90 -30.66
CA THR A 128 6.34 -18.94 -29.75
C THR A 128 4.98 -19.45 -29.30
N PHE A 129 4.46 -18.87 -28.23
CA PHE A 129 3.13 -19.16 -27.73
C PHE A 129 2.54 -17.92 -27.07
N ASP A 130 1.21 -17.85 -27.10
CA ASP A 130 0.44 -16.80 -26.45
C ASP A 130 -0.55 -17.46 -25.50
N VAL A 131 -0.57 -17.01 -24.25
CA VAL A 131 -1.49 -17.52 -23.21
C VAL A 131 -2.33 -16.38 -22.71
N SER A 132 -3.63 -16.58 -22.69
CA SER A 132 -4.56 -15.70 -22.01
C SER A 132 -5.00 -16.36 -20.70
N VAL A 133 -4.94 -15.61 -19.62
CA VAL A 133 -5.44 -16.03 -18.31
C VAL A 133 -6.67 -15.19 -18.01
N ASP A 134 -7.80 -15.86 -17.85
CA ASP A 134 -9.12 -15.25 -17.74
C ASP A 134 -9.60 -15.22 -16.28
N ASP A 135 -10.50 -14.28 -15.98
CA ASP A 135 -11.18 -14.13 -14.68
C ASP A 135 -10.20 -14.05 -13.49
N ILE A 136 -9.35 -13.02 -13.48
CA ILE A 136 -8.43 -12.81 -12.36
C ILE A 136 -9.04 -11.78 -11.42
N SER A 137 -9.21 -12.19 -10.17
CA SER A 137 -9.62 -11.32 -9.07
C SER A 137 -8.49 -11.24 -8.05
N ILE A 138 -8.18 -10.02 -7.60
CA ILE A 138 -7.10 -9.73 -6.66
C ILE A 138 -7.70 -8.92 -5.51
N SER A 139 -7.50 -9.38 -4.29
CA SER A 139 -7.92 -8.69 -3.06
C SER A 139 -6.69 -8.31 -2.25
N ILE A 140 -6.59 -7.03 -1.89
CA ILE A 140 -5.44 -6.44 -1.20
C ILE A 140 -5.96 -5.69 0.02
N SER A 141 -5.38 -5.96 1.19
CA SER A 141 -5.66 -5.20 2.42
C SER A 141 -4.42 -4.39 2.80
N LEU A 142 -4.64 -3.09 3.00
CA LEU A 142 -3.64 -2.13 3.45
C LEU A 142 -3.89 -1.79 4.92
N GLU A 143 -2.86 -2.03 5.73
CA GLU A 143 -2.81 -1.61 7.12
C GLU A 143 -2.13 -0.24 7.22
N LEU A 144 -2.74 0.65 7.99
CA LEU A 144 -2.23 2.00 8.24
C LEU A 144 -1.70 2.09 9.65
N GLY A 145 -0.52 2.71 9.79
CA GLY A 145 0.20 2.77 11.04
C GLY A 145 0.89 4.11 11.26
N LYS A 146 1.67 4.15 12.33
CA LYS A 146 2.51 5.27 12.71
C LYS A 146 3.90 4.74 13.08
N ASP A 147 4.95 5.34 12.54
CA ASP A 147 6.31 5.00 12.95
C ASP A 147 6.74 5.72 14.25
N GLN A 148 7.92 5.34 14.77
CA GLN A 148 8.46 5.92 16.00
C GLN A 148 8.78 7.43 15.88
N SER A 149 8.94 7.95 14.65
CA SER A 149 9.17 9.37 14.40
C SER A 149 7.86 10.17 14.36
N GLY A 150 6.71 9.50 14.39
CA GLY A 150 5.38 10.11 14.27
C GLY A 150 4.98 10.35 12.81
N ARG A 151 5.49 9.58 11.85
CA ARG A 151 5.04 9.62 10.44
C ARG A 151 3.98 8.55 10.19
N PRO A 152 3.05 8.78 9.25
CA PRO A 152 2.15 7.72 8.82
C PRO A 152 2.93 6.64 8.07
N THR A 153 2.50 5.39 8.24
CA THR A 153 2.99 4.24 7.49
C THR A 153 1.83 3.51 6.86
N ALA A 154 2.10 2.84 5.74
CA ALA A 154 1.17 1.92 5.12
C ALA A 154 1.92 0.65 4.70
N SER A 155 1.29 -0.50 4.87
CA SER A 155 1.82 -1.81 4.47
C SER A 155 0.71 -2.72 3.99
N VAL A 156 1.04 -3.63 3.08
CA VAL A 156 0.14 -4.71 2.68
C VAL A 156 0.09 -5.73 3.81
N SER A 157 -1.06 -5.89 4.45
CA SER A 157 -1.29 -6.88 5.50
C SER A 157 -1.79 -8.21 4.93
N TYR A 158 -2.54 -8.13 3.83
CA TYR A 158 -3.07 -9.30 3.14
C TYR A 158 -3.08 -9.06 1.63
N CYS A 159 -2.73 -10.09 0.86
CA CYS A 159 -2.92 -10.13 -0.57
C CYS A 159 -3.34 -11.54 -0.95
N SER A 160 -4.43 -11.65 -1.71
CA SER A 160 -4.84 -12.89 -2.33
C SER A 160 -5.28 -12.64 -3.76
N ASN A 161 -5.21 -13.70 -4.55
CA ASN A 161 -5.76 -13.70 -5.88
C ASN A 161 -6.37 -15.06 -6.20
N SER A 162 -7.37 -15.00 -7.06
CA SER A 162 -7.99 -16.14 -7.71
C SER A 162 -7.88 -15.96 -9.21
N ILE A 163 -7.59 -17.06 -9.89
CA ILE A 163 -7.47 -17.12 -11.34
C ILE A 163 -8.49 -18.15 -11.81
N GLY A 164 -9.31 -17.79 -12.79
CA GLY A 164 -10.26 -18.69 -13.42
C GLY A 164 -9.57 -19.64 -14.40
N HIS A 165 -9.80 -19.41 -15.68
CA HIS A 165 -9.40 -20.28 -16.77
C HIS A 165 -8.10 -19.82 -17.45
N VAL A 166 -7.35 -20.77 -18.01
CA VAL A 166 -6.13 -20.50 -18.77
C VAL A 166 -6.35 -21.02 -20.18
N SER A 167 -6.30 -20.11 -21.15
CA SER A 167 -6.51 -20.34 -22.57
C SER A 167 -5.16 -20.22 -23.29
N ILE A 168 -4.73 -21.25 -24.01
CA ILE A 168 -3.41 -21.32 -24.65
C ILE A 168 -3.58 -21.35 -26.16
N ASP A 169 -2.97 -20.38 -26.85
CA ASP A 169 -2.82 -20.37 -28.30
C ASP A 169 -1.37 -20.73 -28.67
N LEU A 170 -1.27 -21.72 -29.55
CA LEU A 170 -0.01 -22.25 -30.04
C LEU A 170 0.00 -22.17 -31.56
N SER A 171 0.98 -21.43 -32.10
CA SER A 171 1.22 -21.43 -33.54
C SER A 171 1.76 -22.81 -33.99
N GLY A 172 0.88 -23.73 -34.42
CA GLY A 172 1.26 -25.04 -34.94
C GLY A 172 0.18 -26.12 -34.78
N SER A 173 0.37 -27.29 -35.42
CA SER A 173 -0.66 -28.33 -35.55
C SER A 173 -0.37 -29.64 -34.78
N LEU A 174 0.48 -29.61 -33.74
CA LEU A 174 0.87 -30.82 -33.01
C LEU A 174 -0.01 -31.04 -31.77
N SER A 175 -1.02 -31.91 -31.88
CA SER A 175 -1.99 -32.18 -30.81
C SER A 175 -1.37 -32.67 -29.49
N TRP A 176 -0.23 -33.37 -29.54
CA TRP A 176 0.46 -33.82 -28.31
C TRP A 176 1.16 -32.67 -27.56
N LEU A 177 1.60 -31.63 -28.28
CA LEU A 177 2.18 -30.42 -27.70
C LEU A 177 1.09 -29.62 -26.99
N LEU A 178 -0.13 -29.58 -27.52
CA LEU A 178 -1.27 -28.97 -26.82
C LEU A 178 -1.50 -29.62 -25.44
N ASN A 179 -1.42 -30.96 -25.34
CA ASN A 179 -1.56 -31.65 -24.05
C ASN A 179 -0.42 -31.31 -23.07
N LEU A 180 0.83 -31.28 -23.54
CA LEU A 180 1.98 -30.85 -22.74
C LEU A 180 1.75 -29.44 -22.17
N PHE A 181 1.31 -28.52 -23.03
CA PHE A 181 1.07 -27.13 -22.65
C PHE A 181 -0.09 -27.01 -21.66
N HIS A 182 -1.19 -27.72 -21.89
CA HIS A 182 -2.34 -27.67 -21.00
C HIS A 182 -1.98 -28.16 -19.59
N GLU A 183 -1.21 -29.24 -19.48
CA GLU A 183 -0.84 -29.82 -18.18
C GLU A 183 0.25 -29.01 -17.45
N ILE A 184 1.25 -28.52 -18.18
CA ILE A 184 2.41 -27.84 -17.59
C ILE A 184 2.18 -26.35 -17.45
N ILE A 185 1.77 -25.67 -18.52
CA ILE A 185 1.53 -24.23 -18.49
C ILE A 185 0.27 -23.95 -17.68
N GLY A 186 -0.82 -24.68 -17.90
CA GLY A 186 -2.09 -24.42 -17.21
C GLY A 186 -1.94 -24.31 -15.69
N ASN A 187 -1.28 -25.27 -15.04
CA ASN A 187 -1.07 -25.26 -13.59
C ASN A 187 0.15 -24.46 -13.13
N SER A 188 1.29 -24.59 -13.81
CA SER A 188 2.53 -23.92 -13.36
C SER A 188 2.46 -22.42 -13.60
N LEU A 189 1.95 -21.99 -14.76
CA LEU A 189 1.76 -20.57 -15.07
C LEU A 189 0.71 -19.95 -14.15
N LYS A 190 -0.39 -20.66 -13.87
CA LYS A 190 -1.39 -20.19 -12.90
C LYS A 190 -0.78 -19.92 -11.53
N ASN A 191 0.06 -20.83 -11.03
CA ASN A 191 0.75 -20.63 -9.76
C ASN A 191 1.78 -19.49 -9.82
N ILE A 192 2.55 -19.39 -10.90
CA ILE A 192 3.53 -18.30 -11.09
C ILE A 192 2.84 -16.95 -11.14
N VAL A 193 1.78 -16.80 -11.94
CA VAL A 193 1.00 -15.57 -12.04
C VAL A 193 0.42 -15.22 -10.67
N LYS A 194 -0.14 -16.20 -9.96
CA LYS A 194 -0.66 -16.04 -8.61
C LYS A 194 0.39 -15.52 -7.62
N GLU A 195 1.55 -16.14 -7.57
CA GLU A 195 2.63 -15.70 -6.67
C GLU A 195 3.18 -14.33 -7.06
N LYS A 196 3.40 -14.12 -8.36
CA LYS A 196 4.05 -12.90 -8.87
C LYS A 196 3.18 -11.65 -8.71
N ILE A 197 1.86 -11.76 -8.87
CA ILE A 197 0.94 -10.65 -8.67
C ILE A 197 1.05 -10.10 -7.24
N CYS A 198 0.96 -10.96 -6.22
CA CYS A 198 1.03 -10.49 -4.84
C CYS A 198 2.43 -10.00 -4.44
N GLU A 199 3.49 -10.68 -4.89
CA GLU A 199 4.86 -10.22 -4.67
C GLU A 199 5.07 -8.80 -5.22
N MET A 200 4.51 -8.53 -6.39
CA MET A 200 4.60 -7.24 -7.04
C MET A 200 3.79 -6.15 -6.33
N VAL A 201 2.54 -6.44 -5.93
CA VAL A 201 1.75 -5.51 -5.12
C VAL A 201 2.52 -5.11 -3.85
N MET A 202 3.16 -6.09 -3.20
CA MET A 202 4.00 -5.82 -2.03
C MET A 202 5.23 -4.97 -2.37
N GLN A 203 5.90 -5.24 -3.50
CA GLN A 203 7.03 -4.44 -3.97
C GLN A 203 6.61 -2.99 -4.26
N LEU A 204 5.49 -2.78 -4.93
CA LEU A 204 4.96 -1.45 -5.26
C LEU A 204 4.60 -0.64 -4.01
N ALA A 205 3.98 -1.29 -3.02
CA ALA A 205 3.74 -0.67 -1.73
C ALA A 205 5.07 -0.27 -1.04
N ALA A 206 6.11 -1.10 -1.18
CA ALA A 206 7.41 -0.83 -0.60
C ALA A 206 8.24 0.24 -1.35
N SER A 207 8.15 0.33 -2.67
CA SER A 207 8.96 1.23 -3.51
C SER A 207 8.31 2.58 -3.78
N HIS A 208 6.98 2.65 -3.92
CA HIS A 208 6.27 3.90 -4.17
C HIS A 208 5.61 4.43 -2.91
N LEU A 209 4.71 3.66 -2.29
CA LEU A 209 3.86 4.15 -1.22
C LEU A 209 4.66 4.51 0.04
N LYS A 210 5.52 3.60 0.50
CA LYS A 210 6.32 3.81 1.72
C LYS A 210 7.26 5.01 1.61
N PRO A 211 8.02 5.23 0.52
CA PRO A 211 8.82 6.44 0.36
C PRO A 211 8.00 7.72 0.29
N HIS A 212 6.86 7.74 -0.41
CA HIS A 212 5.99 8.91 -0.45
C HIS A 212 5.42 9.28 0.92
N LEU A 213 5.06 8.31 1.76
CA LEU A 213 4.62 8.61 3.13
C LEU A 213 5.77 9.12 4.01
N ARG A 214 7.00 8.67 3.74
CA ARG A 214 8.20 9.15 4.45
C ARG A 214 8.55 10.59 4.14
N THR A 215 8.20 11.13 2.97
CA THR A 215 8.50 12.54 2.63
C THR A 215 7.63 13.55 3.39
N LEU A 216 6.53 13.11 4.01
CA LEU A 216 5.64 14.01 4.75
C LEU A 216 6.39 14.68 5.92
N PRO A 217 6.45 16.02 6.00
CA PRO A 217 7.19 16.70 7.04
C PRO A 217 6.56 16.47 8.41
N VAL A 218 7.40 16.12 9.37
CA VAL A 218 7.00 15.92 10.77
C VAL A 218 7.06 17.23 11.54
N ILE A 219 8.02 18.09 11.21
CA ILE A 219 8.13 19.45 11.71
C ILE A 219 8.15 20.35 10.47
N LEU A 220 7.21 21.28 10.39
CA LEU A 220 7.17 22.30 9.36
C LEU A 220 7.62 23.63 9.96
N GLU A 221 8.73 24.17 9.47
CA GLU A 221 9.18 25.50 9.87
C GLU A 221 8.34 26.55 9.12
N ILE A 222 7.66 27.42 9.85
CA ILE A 222 6.90 28.53 9.25
C ILE A 222 7.86 29.68 8.97
N ASP A 223 8.68 30.03 9.96
CA ASP A 223 9.67 31.10 9.88
C ASP A 223 10.83 30.84 10.87
N GLN A 224 11.71 31.83 11.03
CA GLN A 224 12.87 31.73 11.93
C GLN A 224 12.49 31.60 13.41
N VAL A 225 11.23 31.84 13.76
CA VAL A 225 10.72 31.87 15.13
C VAL A 225 9.59 30.89 15.37
N ALA A 226 9.04 30.20 14.37
CA ALA A 226 7.87 29.35 14.54
C ALA A 226 8.00 28.06 13.72
N PHE A 227 7.56 26.96 14.33
CA PHE A 227 7.42 25.67 13.68
C PHE A 227 6.09 25.03 14.09
N ILE A 228 5.59 24.12 13.26
CA ILE A 228 4.45 23.26 13.56
C ILE A 228 4.96 21.82 13.67
N ASP A 229 4.70 21.20 14.81
CA ASP A 229 4.92 19.77 15.01
C ASP A 229 3.71 18.98 14.52
N TYR A 230 3.80 18.41 13.31
CA TYR A 230 2.82 17.53 12.66
C TYR A 230 3.07 16.04 12.93
N ARG A 231 3.68 15.68 14.06
CA ARG A 231 3.76 14.25 14.45
C ARG A 231 2.39 13.65 14.62
N LEU A 232 2.19 12.44 14.11
CA LEU A 232 1.00 11.65 14.39
C LEU A 232 0.94 11.33 15.88
N VAL A 233 -0.25 11.51 16.42
CA VAL A 233 -0.58 11.27 17.83
C VAL A 233 -0.95 9.80 18.04
N GLY A 234 -1.45 9.15 16.98
CA GLY A 234 -1.77 7.72 16.87
C GLY A 234 -1.78 7.30 15.39
N ALA A 235 -2.02 6.00 15.13
CA ALA A 235 -2.18 5.51 13.76
C ALA A 235 -3.40 6.15 13.07
N PRO A 236 -3.37 6.35 11.74
CA PRO A 236 -4.55 6.75 10.97
C PRO A 236 -5.72 5.80 11.22
N GLN A 237 -6.92 6.35 11.39
CA GLN A 237 -8.14 5.61 11.74
C GLN A 237 -9.10 5.56 10.56
N VAL A 238 -9.44 4.35 10.12
CA VAL A 238 -10.44 4.16 9.08
C VAL A 238 -11.83 4.23 9.68
N THR A 239 -12.69 5.05 9.07
CA THR A 239 -14.09 5.24 9.46
C THR A 239 -15.01 5.03 8.26
N SER A 240 -16.32 4.93 8.49
CA SER A 240 -17.30 4.87 7.40
C SER A 240 -17.37 6.13 6.53
N GLN A 241 -16.80 7.26 7.01
CA GLN A 241 -16.83 8.54 6.30
C GLN A 241 -15.50 8.87 5.58
N GLY A 242 -14.45 8.08 5.82
CA GLY A 242 -13.10 8.37 5.32
C GLY A 242 -11.98 7.93 6.27
N LEU A 243 -10.79 8.44 6.00
CA LEU A 243 -9.58 8.18 6.78
C LEU A 243 -9.23 9.40 7.65
N ASP A 244 -9.24 9.21 8.97
CA ASP A 244 -8.90 10.22 9.96
C ASP A 244 -7.44 10.08 10.39
N VAL A 245 -6.65 11.14 10.19
CA VAL A 245 -5.23 11.20 10.54
C VAL A 245 -5.06 12.15 11.73
N PRO A 246 -4.79 11.63 12.94
CA PRO A 246 -4.71 12.45 14.15
C PRO A 246 -3.31 13.05 14.29
N PHE A 247 -3.22 14.37 14.16
CA PHE A 247 -1.97 15.11 14.25
C PHE A 247 -1.81 15.78 15.61
N LYS A 248 -0.57 15.81 16.07
CA LYS A 248 -0.14 16.73 17.12
C LYS A 248 -0.16 18.15 16.55
N VAL A 249 -0.41 19.12 17.42
CA VAL A 249 -0.07 20.52 17.16
C VAL A 249 0.62 21.04 18.39
N ARG A 250 1.91 21.37 18.24
CA ARG A 250 2.61 22.24 19.16
C ARG A 250 3.42 23.23 18.33
N GLY A 251 3.11 24.51 18.46
CA GLY A 251 3.98 25.58 17.99
C GLY A 251 4.80 26.10 19.17
N CYS A 252 6.12 26.06 19.08
CA CYS A 252 6.98 26.75 20.05
C CYS A 252 7.87 27.75 19.32
N GLY A 253 8.08 28.91 19.96
CA GLY A 253 8.91 29.98 19.44
C GLY A 253 10.38 29.55 19.36
N LYS A 254 11.01 29.50 18.18
CA LYS A 254 12.48 29.47 18.09
C LYS A 254 12.98 30.87 18.49
N ARG A 255 13.77 31.00 19.55
CA ARG A 255 14.55 32.25 19.71
C ARG A 255 15.69 32.22 18.70
N ALA A 256 15.78 33.26 17.88
CA ALA A 256 17.06 33.68 17.34
C ALA A 256 17.97 34.01 18.54
N LEU A 257 19.02 33.22 18.72
CA LEU A 257 20.09 33.51 19.66
C LEU A 257 20.94 34.64 19.06
N GLU A 258 20.41 35.87 19.02
CA GLU A 258 21.30 37.03 18.91
C GLU A 258 22.06 37.12 20.24
N LEU A 259 23.28 36.58 20.25
CA LEU A 259 24.30 36.86 21.26
C LEU A 259 24.61 38.36 21.23
N ARG A 260 23.80 39.17 21.90
CA ARG A 260 24.23 40.50 22.35
C ARG A 260 25.03 40.30 23.64
N PRO A 261 26.32 40.68 23.69
CA PRO A 261 27.11 40.55 24.92
C PRO A 261 26.48 41.42 26.02
N GLY A 262 26.11 40.80 27.15
CA GLY A 262 25.82 41.54 28.40
C GLY A 262 24.42 41.43 29.02
N ARG A 263 23.47 40.65 28.50
CA ARG A 263 22.21 40.36 29.22
C ARG A 263 22.18 38.94 29.80
N LYS A 264 21.77 38.84 31.07
CA LYS A 264 21.48 37.55 31.74
C LYS A 264 20.43 36.75 30.95
N PRO A 265 20.50 35.41 30.93
CA PRO A 265 19.50 34.57 30.28
C PRO A 265 18.11 34.87 30.87
N ALA A 266 17.17 35.30 30.03
CA ALA A 266 15.76 35.36 30.41
C ALA A 266 15.23 33.92 30.59
N PRO A 267 14.27 33.69 31.52
CA PRO A 267 13.69 32.37 31.73
C PRO A 267 13.11 31.80 30.43
N PRO A 268 13.10 30.45 30.27
CA PRO A 268 12.55 29.82 29.07
C PRO A 268 11.07 30.25 28.90
N PRO A 269 10.62 30.55 27.67
CA PRO A 269 9.21 30.82 27.45
C PRO A 269 8.43 29.54 27.74
N THR A 270 7.46 29.63 28.65
CA THR A 270 6.41 28.64 28.80
C THR A 270 5.66 28.58 27.48
N CYS A 271 5.70 27.44 26.76
CA CYS A 271 4.88 27.28 25.56
C CYS A 271 3.41 27.42 26.00
N LEU A 272 2.73 28.49 25.57
CA LEU A 272 1.29 28.62 25.74
C LEU A 272 0.62 27.57 24.86
N SER A 273 -0.37 26.87 25.42
CA SER A 273 -1.17 25.85 24.75
C SER A 273 -2.01 26.39 23.58
N THR A 274 -2.00 27.70 23.35
CA THR A 274 -2.77 28.37 22.31
C THR A 274 -1.93 29.46 21.65
N CYS A 275 -1.67 29.31 20.35
CA CYS A 275 -1.31 30.45 19.51
C CYS A 275 -2.58 31.32 19.33
N PRO A 276 -2.49 32.66 19.44
CA PRO A 276 -3.59 33.52 19.08
C PRO A 276 -3.92 33.35 17.59
N PRO A 277 -5.20 33.39 17.18
CA PRO A 277 -5.59 33.20 15.80
C PRO A 277 -5.08 34.37 14.97
N SER A 278 -3.98 34.18 14.26
CA SER A 278 -3.65 35.00 13.10
C SER A 278 -4.18 34.28 11.87
N PRO A 279 -4.84 34.97 10.92
CA PRO A 279 -5.35 34.35 9.71
C PRO A 279 -4.17 33.86 8.86
N LEU A 280 -3.86 32.56 8.94
CA LEU A 280 -2.89 31.91 8.07
C LEU A 280 -3.53 31.72 6.69
N HIS A 281 -3.17 32.60 5.74
CA HIS A 281 -3.24 32.25 4.32
C HIS A 281 -2.06 31.32 4.03
N LEU A 282 -2.32 30.02 3.85
CA LEU A 282 -1.36 29.10 3.24
C LEU A 282 -1.17 29.49 1.76
N PRO A 283 0.04 29.81 1.30
CA PRO A 283 0.29 29.89 -0.14
C PRO A 283 0.40 28.46 -0.68
N LEU A 284 -0.66 28.00 -1.33
CA LEU A 284 -0.56 26.85 -2.24
C LEU A 284 0.26 27.30 -3.45
N HIS A 285 1.52 26.88 -3.53
CA HIS A 285 2.27 27.00 -4.76
C HIS A 285 1.65 26.11 -5.84
N PRO A 286 1.28 26.64 -7.02
CA PRO A 286 0.76 25.82 -8.10
C PRO A 286 1.90 25.05 -8.76
N HIS A 287 1.79 23.72 -8.79
CA HIS A 287 2.52 22.90 -9.76
C HIS A 287 1.80 22.99 -11.12
N PRO A 288 2.53 23.08 -12.25
CA PRO A 288 1.93 23.14 -13.57
C PRO A 288 1.55 21.74 -14.05
N GLY A 289 0.25 21.47 -14.20
CA GLY A 289 -0.29 20.24 -14.78
C GLY A 289 -1.82 20.34 -14.91
N PRO A 290 -2.45 19.78 -15.96
CA PRO A 290 -3.80 20.18 -16.38
C PRO A 290 -4.85 19.66 -15.40
N GLY A 291 -5.79 20.53 -15.02
CA GLY A 291 -6.91 20.22 -14.14
C GLY A 291 -7.92 19.22 -14.74
N PRO A 292 -8.95 18.82 -13.97
CA PRO A 292 -9.83 19.76 -13.25
C PRO A 292 -10.05 19.49 -11.74
N THR A 293 -10.32 20.61 -11.05
CA THR A 293 -11.05 20.80 -9.77
C THR A 293 -10.59 20.01 -8.53
N VAL A 294 -9.89 20.73 -7.65
CA VAL A 294 -9.38 20.28 -6.34
C VAL A 294 -10.52 20.08 -5.34
N GLY A 295 -10.61 18.88 -4.76
CA GLY A 295 -11.48 18.55 -3.64
C GLY A 295 -11.14 19.37 -2.38
N ARG A 296 -12.18 19.86 -1.71
CA ARG A 296 -12.08 20.75 -0.54
C ARG A 296 -11.77 19.93 0.72
N ALA A 297 -10.61 20.14 1.34
CA ALA A 297 -10.34 19.65 2.69
C ALA A 297 -11.11 20.52 3.70
N VAL A 298 -12.00 19.91 4.49
CA VAL A 298 -12.74 20.59 5.57
C VAL A 298 -12.00 20.37 6.88
N LEU A 299 -11.40 21.43 7.43
CA LEU A 299 -10.94 21.43 8.83
C LEU A 299 -12.17 21.58 9.74
N SER A 300 -12.45 20.56 10.55
CA SER A 300 -13.41 20.68 11.65
C SER A 300 -12.66 20.98 12.95
N THR A 301 -12.84 22.19 13.48
CA THR A 301 -12.37 22.55 14.83
C THR A 301 -13.45 22.22 15.85
N ALA A 302 -13.18 21.33 16.79
CA ALA A 302 -14.07 21.09 17.93
C ALA A 302 -14.03 22.31 18.88
N GLY A 303 -15.03 23.18 18.77
CA GLY A 303 -15.22 24.30 19.69
C GLY A 303 -15.70 23.83 21.05
N GLN A 304 -14.89 24.03 22.09
CA GLN A 304 -15.36 23.94 23.48
C GLN A 304 -16.26 25.15 23.79
N ASN A 305 -17.52 24.88 24.12
CA ASN A 305 -18.44 25.86 24.69
C ASN A 305 -17.93 26.32 26.06
N LEU A 306 -17.61 27.61 26.17
CA LEU A 306 -17.30 28.27 27.45
C LEU A 306 -17.73 29.74 27.39
N LYS A 307 -19.01 30.00 27.70
CA LYS A 307 -19.59 31.28 28.13
C LYS A 307 -20.93 30.98 28.82
N GLN A 308 -21.36 31.61 29.90
CA GLN A 308 -20.84 32.65 30.79
C GLN A 308 -21.80 32.69 31.99
N GLY A 309 -21.31 33.03 33.18
CA GLY A 309 -22.16 33.27 34.35
C GLY A 309 -22.96 34.56 34.24
N LEU A 310 -24.15 34.53 34.83
CA LEU A 310 -24.74 35.56 35.68
C LEU A 310 -25.55 34.84 36.77
#